data_AF-A0A8T5L6H3-F1
#
_entry.id   AF-A0A8T5L6H3-F1
#
_cell.length_a   1.000
_cell.length_b   1.000
_cell.length_c   1.000
_cell.angle_alpha   90.00
_cell.angle_beta   90.00
_cell.angle_gamma   90.00
#
_symmetry.space_group_name_H-M   'P 1'
#
loop_
_entity.id
_entity.type
_entity.pdbx_description
1 polymer ?
#
loop_
_entity_poly.entity_id
_entity_poly.type
_entity_poly.pdbx_seq_one_letter_code
_entity_poly.pdbx_strand_id
1 'polypeptide(L)'
;MEQRVKFRKGEQRKFIKLVLDKILAPSLRSLRNFGIDVSYSTLKNYYQEKNLMSLGLVRDLCGLSGIRFDSLGVEILGGGWGQVKGGKKSKR
;
A
#
# COMPACT_ATOMS: atom_id res chain seq x y z
N MET A 1 2.45 -12.26 -11.03
CA MET A 1 2.60 -12.10 -9.57
C MET A 1 2.71 -10.62 -9.25
N GLU A 2 1.94 -10.12 -8.29
CA GLU A 2 1.96 -8.71 -7.91
C GLU A 2 3.18 -8.41 -7.03
N GLN A 3 3.94 -7.37 -7.36
CA GLN A 3 5.11 -6.91 -6.59
C GLN A 3 4.64 -6.12 -5.37
N ARG A 4 5.42 -6.20 -4.28
CA ARG A 4 5.13 -5.47 -3.03
C ARG A 4 6.17 -4.39 -2.81
N VAL A 5 5.79 -3.32 -2.14
CA VAL A 5 6.68 -2.21 -1.80
C VAL A 5 6.90 -2.20 -0.30
N LYS A 6 8.17 -2.22 0.09
CA LYS A 6 8.60 -2.15 1.48
C LYS A 6 9.17 -0.78 1.79
N PHE A 7 8.44 -0.07 2.64
CA PHE A 7 8.85 1.20 3.21
C PHE A 7 9.70 0.96 4.45
N ARG A 8 10.53 1.95 4.79
CA ARG A 8 11.13 2.01 6.14
C ARG A 8 10.02 2.21 7.17
N LYS A 9 10.26 1.76 8.41
CA LYS A 9 9.28 1.90 9.51
C LYS A 9 8.90 3.38 9.70
N GLY A 10 7.60 3.67 9.71
CA GLY A 10 7.04 5.01 9.78
C GLY A 10 6.85 5.70 8.43
N GLU A 11 7.59 5.31 7.38
CA GLU A 11 7.56 5.99 6.08
C GLU A 11 6.32 5.62 5.27
N GLN A 12 5.76 4.42 5.43
CA GLN A 12 4.51 4.05 4.77
C GLN A 12 3.36 4.93 5.25
N ARG A 13 3.26 5.16 6.56
CA ARG A 13 2.27 6.07 7.12
C ARG A 13 2.48 7.50 6.64
N LYS A 14 3.73 7.98 6.66
CA LYS A 14 4.06 9.34 6.19
C LYS A 14 3.71 9.53 4.71
N PHE A 15 4.01 8.54 3.87
CA PHE A 15 3.64 8.54 2.46
C PHE A 15 2.12 8.69 2.29
N ILE A 16 1.34 7.87 3.00
CA ILE A 16 -0.14 7.95 2.90
C ILE A 16 -0.65 9.30 3.39
N LYS A 17 -0.10 9.86 4.48
CA LYS A 17 -0.45 11.22 4.94
C LYS A 17 -0.14 12.26 3.87
N LEU A 18 1.06 12.22 3.31
CA LEU A 18 1.48 13.14 2.27
C LEU A 18 0.57 13.06 1.03
N VAL A 19 0.15 11.86 0.65
CA VAL A 19 -0.83 11.67 -0.43
C VAL A 19 -2.15 12.36 -0.08
N LEU A 20 -2.70 12.12 1.12
CA LEU A 20 -3.94 12.75 1.56
C LEU A 20 -3.85 14.28 1.56
N ASP A 21 -2.74 14.81 2.06
CA ASP A 21 -2.49 16.26 2.13
C ASP A 21 -2.42 16.87 0.72
N LYS A 22 -1.74 16.19 -0.22
CA LYS A 22 -1.60 16.68 -1.60
C LYS A 22 -2.90 16.69 -2.39
N ILE A 23 -3.75 15.68 -2.18
CA ILE A 23 -5.03 15.57 -2.90
C ILE A 23 -6.19 16.23 -2.14
N LEU A 24 -5.89 16.88 -1.00
CA LEU A 24 -6.85 17.52 -0.11
C LEU A 24 -7.96 16.55 0.36
N ALA A 25 -7.61 15.28 0.58
CA ALA A 25 -8.55 14.28 1.06
C ALA A 25 -8.69 14.37 2.59
N PRO A 26 -9.91 14.53 3.15
CA PRO A 26 -10.11 14.69 4.59
C PRO A 26 -9.87 13.40 5.38
N SER A 27 -9.86 12.24 4.71
CA SER A 27 -9.68 10.94 5.35
C SER A 27 -9.25 9.86 4.36
N LEU A 28 -8.70 8.75 4.88
CA LEU A 28 -8.42 7.53 4.10
C LEU A 28 -9.64 7.03 3.31
N ARG A 29 -10.86 7.18 3.87
CA ARG A 29 -12.07 6.68 3.22
C ARG A 29 -12.35 7.43 1.92
N SER A 30 -11.97 8.70 1.86
CA SER A 30 -12.14 9.58 0.70
C SER A 30 -11.28 9.18 -0.49
N LEU A 31 -10.21 8.39 -0.30
CA LEU A 31 -9.39 7.88 -1.41
C LEU A 31 -10.23 7.11 -2.45
N ARG A 32 -11.33 6.47 -2.04
CA ARG A 32 -12.28 5.82 -2.96
C ARG A 32 -12.94 6.78 -3.94
N ASN A 33 -13.20 8.01 -3.52
CA ASN A 33 -13.78 9.05 -4.40
C ASN A 33 -12.79 9.49 -5.49
N PHE A 34 -11.49 9.23 -5.29
CA PHE A 34 -10.43 9.52 -6.24
C PHE A 34 -10.06 8.30 -7.11
N GLY A 35 -10.91 7.26 -7.14
CA GLY A 35 -10.70 6.07 -7.98
C GLY A 35 -9.80 5.00 -7.37
N ILE A 36 -9.38 5.13 -6.11
CA ILE A 36 -8.64 4.08 -5.41
C ILE A 36 -9.62 3.00 -4.93
N ASP A 37 -9.69 1.88 -5.66
CA ASP A 37 -10.54 0.74 -5.31
C ASP A 37 -9.89 -0.17 -4.24
N VAL A 38 -9.73 0.40 -3.04
CA VAL A 38 -9.22 -0.34 -1.88
C VAL A 38 -10.17 -0.14 -0.71
N SER A 39 -10.50 -1.24 -0.03
CA SER A 39 -11.37 -1.19 1.14
C SER A 39 -10.73 -0.36 2.27
N TYR A 40 -11.58 0.31 3.06
CA TYR A 40 -11.11 1.13 4.19
C TYR A 40 -10.30 0.32 5.22
N SER A 41 -10.67 -0.95 5.47
CA SER A 41 -9.91 -1.83 6.36
C SER A 41 -8.50 -2.08 5.83
N THR A 42 -8.36 -2.30 4.52
CA THR A 42 -7.07 -2.48 3.86
C THR A 42 -6.23 -1.20 3.90
N LEU A 43 -6.82 -0.04 3.60
CA LEU A 43 -6.16 1.27 3.72
C LEU A 43 -5.71 1.53 5.17
N LYS A 44 -6.53 1.17 6.16
CA LYS A 44 -6.17 1.29 7.58
C LYS A 44 -5.02 0.37 7.94
N ASN A 45 -4.96 -0.86 7.43
CA ASN A 45 -3.84 -1.76 7.63
C ASN A 45 -2.55 -1.21 7.02
N TYR A 46 -2.63 -0.60 5.83
CA TYR A 46 -1.48 0.07 5.23
C TYR A 46 -1.04 1.29 6.05
N TYR A 47 -1.98 2.13 6.49
CA TYR A 47 -1.67 3.28 7.34
C TYR A 47 -1.07 2.90 8.70
N GLN A 48 -1.48 1.75 9.24
CA GLN A 48 -0.91 1.18 10.47
C GLN A 48 0.38 0.39 10.23
N GLU A 49 0.84 0.28 8.97
CA GLU A 49 2.04 -0.47 8.57
C GLU A 49 1.98 -1.96 8.93
N LYS A 50 0.77 -2.51 9.01
CA LYS A 50 0.53 -3.94 9.28
C LYS A 50 0.81 -4.80 8.06
N ASN A 51 0.56 -4.25 6.86
CA ASN A 51 0.71 -4.93 5.59
C ASN A 51 1.57 -4.08 4.63
N LEU A 52 2.25 -4.75 3.72
CA LEU A 52 2.96 -4.13 2.61
C LEU A 52 1.99 -3.74 1.49
N MET A 53 2.11 -2.51 1.00
CA MET A 53 1.34 -2.06 -0.16
C MET A 53 1.79 -2.78 -1.43
N SER A 54 0.87 -2.99 -2.36
CA SER A 54 1.24 -3.46 -3.68
C SER A 54 1.88 -2.33 -4.50
N LEU A 55 2.77 -2.70 -5.41
CA LEU A 55 3.43 -1.74 -6.31
C LEU A 55 2.43 -0.98 -7.17
N GLY A 56 1.36 -1.65 -7.62
CA GLY A 56 0.26 -1.01 -8.35
C GLY A 56 -0.35 0.14 -7.55
N LEU A 57 -0.80 -0.16 -6.32
CA LEU A 57 -1.41 0.84 -5.45
C LEU A 57 -0.46 2.02 -5.15
N VAL A 58 0.82 1.76 -4.91
CA VAL A 58 1.77 2.86 -4.66
C VAL A 58 1.92 3.75 -5.89
N ARG A 59 1.96 3.17 -7.09
CA ARG A 59 2.01 3.93 -8.35
C ARG A 59 0.74 4.73 -8.58
N ASP A 60 -0.42 4.15 -8.30
CA ASP A 60 -1.72 4.84 -8.43
C ASP A 60 -1.77 6.05 -7.49
N LEU A 61 -1.35 5.87 -6.22
CA LEU A 61 -1.27 6.97 -5.25
C LEU A 61 -0.23 8.03 -5.65
N CYS A 62 0.91 7.62 -6.22
CA CYS A 62 1.92 8.55 -6.74
C CYS A 62 1.38 9.36 -7.93
N GLY A 63 0.69 8.71 -8.87
CA GLY A 63 0.05 9.36 -10.01
C GLY A 63 -1.02 10.35 -9.58
N LEU A 64 -1.85 9.96 -8.62
CA LEU A 64 -2.91 10.81 -8.07
C LEU A 64 -2.37 12.05 -7.33
N SER A 65 -1.30 11.88 -6.54
CA SER A 65 -0.73 12.96 -5.72
C SER A 65 0.41 13.74 -6.39
N GLY A 66 0.86 13.33 -7.57
CA GLY A 66 2.06 13.90 -8.20
C GLY A 66 3.32 13.71 -7.36
N ILE A 67 3.42 12.63 -6.58
CA ILE A 67 4.64 12.25 -5.85
C ILE A 67 5.50 11.40 -6.79
N ARG A 68 6.81 11.69 -6.88
CA ARG A 68 7.72 10.89 -7.68
C ARG A 68 8.05 9.59 -6.95
N PHE A 69 7.74 8.45 -7.55
CA PHE A 69 8.00 7.13 -6.98
C PHE A 69 9.48 6.95 -6.58
N ASP A 70 10.41 7.41 -7.43
CA ASP A 70 11.86 7.27 -7.20
C ASP A 70 12.35 8.05 -5.96
N SER A 71 11.60 9.05 -5.51
CA SER A 71 11.93 9.83 -4.32
C SER A 71 11.55 9.15 -3.01
N LEU A 72 10.81 8.04 -3.05
CA LEU A 72 10.29 7.38 -1.86
C LEU A 72 11.34 6.53 -1.12
N GLY A 73 12.47 6.20 -1.75
CA GLY A 73 13.52 5.39 -1.13
C GLY A 73 13.04 4.01 -0.67
N VAL A 74 12.13 3.40 -1.43
CA VAL A 74 11.47 2.13 -1.09
C VAL A 74 12.16 0.93 -1.73
N GLU A 75 12.03 -0.22 -1.09
CA GLU A 75 12.52 -1.50 -1.61
C GLU A 75 11.37 -2.23 -2.32
N ILE A 76 11.58 -2.63 -3.58
CA ILE A 76 10.61 -3.44 -4.33
C ILE A 76 10.89 -4.91 -4.05
N LEU A 77 9.90 -5.60 -3.50
CA LEU A 77 9.96 -7.02 -3.23
C LEU A 77 9.34 -7.80 -4.40
N GLY A 78 10.06 -8.81 -4.89
CA GLY A 78 9.61 -9.68 -5.98
C GLY A 78 8.36 -10.50 -5.67
N GLY A 79 7.88 -11.29 -6.64
CA GLY A 79 6.67 -12.12 -6.47
C GLY A 79 6.82 -13.23 -5.43
N GLY A 80 5.71 -13.65 -4.81
CA GLY A 80 5.65 -14.77 -3.85
C GLY A 80 5.52 -14.37 -2.38
N TRP A 81 5.55 -13.07 -2.07
CA TRP A 81 5.29 -12.57 -0.71
C TRP A 81 3.82 -12.77 -0.33
N GLY A 82 3.58 -13.65 0.65
CA GLY A 82 2.25 -14.04 1.11
C GLY A 82 1.79 -15.42 0.62
N GLN A 83 2.55 -16.09 -0.24
CA GLN A 83 2.23 -17.47 -0.62
C GLN A 83 2.76 -18.43 0.45
N VAL A 84 1.87 -18.88 1.35
CA VAL A 84 2.18 -19.99 2.26
C VAL A 84 2.32 -21.26 1.42
N LYS A 85 3.55 -21.75 1.21
CA LYS A 85 3.79 -23.12 0.73
C LYS A 85 3.31 -24.10 1.80
N GLY A 86 2.04 -24.51 1.80
CA GLY A 86 1.63 -25.53 2.76
C GLY A 86 0.14 -25.71 2.99
N GLY A 87 -0.62 -26.04 1.95
CA GLY A 87 -1.92 -26.70 2.13
C GLY A 87 -1.75 -28.21 2.33
N LYS A 88 -1.33 -28.68 3.52
CA LYS A 88 -1.66 -30.04 3.96
C LYS A 88 -2.47 -29.94 5.24
N LYS A 89 -3.79 -29.87 5.07
CA LYS A 89 -4.76 -30.17 6.13
C LYS A 89 -4.54 -31.64 6.51
N SER A 90 -3.84 -31.91 7.62
CA SER A 90 -3.87 -33.25 8.20
C SER A 90 -5.26 -33.47 8.77
N LYS A 91 -6.00 -34.46 8.24
CA LYS A 91 -7.21 -34.99 8.88
C LYS A 91 -6.80 -35.56 10.25
N ARG A 92 -7.53 -35.19 11.29
CA ARG A 92 -7.59 -35.96 12.53
C ARG A 92 -9.04 -36.06 12.93
#